data_AF-A0A316F112-F1
#
_entry.id   AF-A0A316F112-F1
#
_cell.length_a   1.000
_cell.length_b   1.000
_cell.length_c   1.000
_cell.angle_alpha   90.00
_cell.angle_beta   90.00
_cell.angle_gamma   90.00
#
_symmetry.space_group_name_H-M   'P 1'
#
loop_
_entity.id
_entity.type
_entity.pdbx_description
1 polymer ?
#
loop_
_entity_poly.entity_id
_entity_poly.type
_entity_poly.pdbx_seq_one_letter_code
_entity_poly.pdbx_strand_id
1 'polypeptide(L)'
;MKSTTYRDHVITAHAVAVGAGSAIRYRYTGEYRRQTEGAPTPMQSFRSNDPDMYESIGGAQAAGLDAGKALVDKLLDHDKPSE
;
A
#
# COMPACT_ATOMS: atom_id res chain seq x y z
N MET A 1 -0.76 10.54 5.72
CA MET A 1 -0.39 9.78 4.50
C MET A 1 1.11 9.63 4.48
N LYS A 2 1.62 8.55 3.87
CA LYS A 2 3.06 8.33 3.65
C LYS A 2 3.26 7.76 2.25
N SER A 3 4.32 8.16 1.56
CA SER A 3 4.63 7.68 0.21
C SER A 3 6.09 7.23 0.13
N THR A 4 6.37 6.25 -0.71
CA THR A 4 7.72 5.76 -1.00
C THR A 4 7.83 5.33 -2.45
N THR A 5 9.00 5.55 -3.04
CA THR A 5 9.36 4.93 -4.31
C THR A 5 10.01 3.58 -4.02
N TYR A 6 9.53 2.53 -4.67
CA TYR A 6 10.08 1.19 -4.58
C TYR A 6 10.21 0.60 -5.98
N ARG A 7 11.44 0.28 -6.37
CA ARG A 7 11.80 -0.10 -7.75
C ARG A 7 11.39 1.03 -8.71
N ASP A 8 10.49 0.75 -9.63
CA ASP A 8 9.89 1.67 -10.59
C ASP A 8 8.44 2.01 -10.23
N HIS A 9 8.03 1.85 -8.97
CA HIS A 9 6.67 2.12 -8.51
C HIS A 9 6.65 3.18 -7.41
N VAL A 10 5.65 4.07 -7.45
CA VAL A 10 5.29 4.91 -6.31
C VAL A 10 4.19 4.21 -5.55
N ILE A 11 4.39 4.05 -4.25
CA ILE A 11 3.44 3.46 -3.31
C ILE A 11 3.06 4.53 -2.29
N THR A 12 1.78 4.76 -2.11
CA THR A 12 1.23 5.68 -1.13
C THR A 12 0.30 4.93 -0.20
N ALA A 13 0.43 5.16 1.11
CA ALA A 13 -0.40 4.57 2.16
C ALA A 13 -1.06 5.66 3.03
N HIS A 14 -2.33 5.44 3.35
CA HIS A 14 -3.17 6.29 4.18
C HIS A 14 -3.68 5.47 5.36
N ALA A 15 -3.61 6.04 6.56
CA ALA A 15 -4.28 5.44 7.72
C ALA A 15 -5.74 5.92 7.73
N VAL A 16 -6.65 4.98 7.94
CA VAL A 16 -8.09 5.22 8.09
C VAL A 16 -8.47 4.82 9.51
N ALA A 17 -9.04 5.77 10.26
CA ALA A 17 -9.55 5.48 11.61
C ALA A 17 -10.76 4.54 11.51
N VAL A 18 -10.78 3.53 12.37
CA VAL A 18 -11.86 2.54 12.51
C VAL A 18 -12.25 2.49 13.98
N GLY A 19 -13.53 2.69 14.25
CA GLY A 19 -14.08 2.83 15.60
C GLY A 19 -14.34 4.28 16.00
N ALA A 20 -14.96 4.48 17.16
CA ALA A 20 -15.29 5.78 17.73
C ALA A 20 -14.83 5.87 19.19
N GLY A 21 -14.49 7.08 19.65
CA GLY A 21 -14.11 7.33 21.05
C GLY A 21 -12.69 6.90 21.41
N SER A 22 -12.50 6.31 22.60
CA SER A 22 -11.18 5.94 23.14
C SER A 22 -10.57 4.66 22.56
N ALA A 23 -11.28 3.96 21.67
CA ALA A 23 -10.86 2.70 21.06
C ALA A 23 -10.53 2.84 19.56
N ILE A 24 -10.13 4.04 19.11
CA ILE A 24 -9.77 4.25 17.70
C ILE A 24 -8.59 3.33 17.34
N ARG A 25 -8.86 2.40 16.44
CA ARG A 25 -7.85 1.61 15.74
C ARG A 25 -7.69 2.19 14.34
N TYR A 26 -6.61 1.83 13.67
CA TYR A 26 -6.34 2.29 12.31
C TYR A 26 -6.27 1.11 11.36
N ARG A 27 -6.87 1.24 10.19
CA ARG A 27 -6.63 0.41 9.00
C ARG A 27 -5.79 1.20 8.02
N TYR A 28 -5.27 0.57 6.98
CA TYR A 28 -4.67 1.29 5.87
C TYR A 28 -5.46 1.11 4.57
N THR A 29 -5.48 2.18 3.78
CA THR A 29 -5.72 2.12 2.34
C THR A 29 -4.45 2.58 1.64
N GLY A 30 -4.22 2.09 0.44
CA GLY A 30 -3.04 2.46 -0.31
C GLY A 30 -3.27 2.41 -1.80
N GLU A 31 -2.36 3.04 -2.51
CA GLU A 31 -2.35 3.14 -3.96
C GLU A 31 -0.93 2.94 -4.45
N TYR A 32 -0.75 2.19 -5.52
CA TYR A 32 0.52 2.07 -6.20
C TYR A 32 0.37 2.24 -7.70
N ARG A 33 1.40 2.79 -8.33
CA ARG A 33 1.46 2.96 -9.79
C ARG A 33 2.90 2.89 -10.25
N ARG A 34 3.10 2.43 -11.49
CA ARG A 34 4.41 2.41 -12.13
C ARG A 34 4.82 3.84 -12.52
N GLN A 35 6.10 4.15 -12.40
CA GLN A 35 6.72 5.37 -12.89
C GLN A 35 7.25 5.09 -14.29
N THR A 36 6.42 5.27 -15.31
CA THR A 36 6.87 5.29 -16.70
C THR A 36 6.93 6.72 -17.22
N GLU A 37 8.01 7.05 -17.90
CA GLU A 37 8.10 8.27 -18.71
C GLU A 37 7.10 8.20 -19.86
N GLY A 38 6.27 9.23 -20.00
CA GLY A 38 5.46 9.45 -21.21
C GLY A 38 4.00 8.96 -21.19
N ALA A 39 3.59 8.15 -20.21
CA ALA A 39 2.17 7.75 -20.08
C ALA A 39 1.74 7.59 -18.62
N PRO A 40 0.58 8.15 -18.21
CA PRO A 40 0.02 7.89 -16.90
C PRO A 40 -0.41 6.41 -16.82
N THR A 41 0.29 5.61 -16.02
CA THR A 41 -0.15 4.24 -15.77
C THR A 41 -1.34 4.24 -14.82
N PRO A 42 -2.29 3.30 -14.99
CA PRO A 42 -3.41 3.15 -14.07
C PRO A 42 -2.92 3.01 -12.63
N MET A 43 -3.53 3.78 -11.74
CA MET A 43 -3.27 3.66 -10.31
C MET A 43 -4.06 2.48 -9.76
N GLN A 44 -3.37 1.59 -9.03
CA GLN A 44 -3.95 0.40 -8.45
C GLN A 44 -4.13 0.61 -6.95
N SER A 45 -5.34 0.37 -6.44
CA SER A 45 -5.66 0.56 -5.02
C SER A 45 -5.60 -0.76 -4.26
N PHE A 46 -5.21 -0.68 -2.98
CA PHE A 46 -5.17 -1.80 -2.05
C PHE A 46 -5.56 -1.33 -0.65
N ARG A 47 -5.83 -2.27 0.26
CA ARG A 47 -6.24 -1.97 1.65
C ARG A 47 -5.81 -3.08 2.59
N SER A 48 -5.82 -2.80 3.89
CA SER A 48 -5.60 -3.81 4.92
C SER A 48 -6.71 -4.86 4.87
N ASN A 49 -6.37 -6.13 5.13
CA ASN A 49 -7.36 -7.19 5.25
C ASN A 49 -8.11 -7.06 6.58
N ASP A 50 -9.30 -7.66 6.66
CA ASP A 50 -9.93 -7.91 7.95
C ASP A 50 -9.28 -9.18 8.55
N PRO A 51 -8.81 -9.20 9.81
CA PRO A 51 -9.00 -8.23 10.90
C PRO A 51 -7.79 -7.31 11.20
N ASP A 52 -6.88 -7.07 10.25
CA ASP A 52 -5.67 -6.28 10.51
C ASP A 52 -6.01 -4.85 10.97
N MET A 53 -5.60 -4.53 12.20
CA MET A 53 -5.83 -3.24 12.85
C MET A 53 -4.57 -2.79 13.59
N TYR A 54 -4.25 -1.50 13.48
CA TYR A 54 -3.05 -0.90 14.04
C TYR A 54 -3.41 0.09 15.16
N GLU A 55 -2.53 0.21 16.14
CA GLU A 55 -2.71 1.10 17.29
C GLU A 55 -2.39 2.56 16.99
N SER A 56 -1.72 2.82 15.88
CA SER A 56 -1.31 4.16 15.49
C SER A 56 -1.41 4.40 13.99
N ILE A 57 -1.58 5.66 13.63
CA ILE A 57 -1.50 6.16 12.26
C ILE A 57 -0.17 5.75 11.61
N GLY A 58 0.94 5.89 12.34
CA GLY A 58 2.28 5.55 11.86
C GLY A 58 2.44 4.06 11.57
N GLY A 59 1.92 3.21 12.45
CA GLY A 59 1.91 1.76 12.26
C GLY A 59 1.10 1.33 11.04
N ALA A 60 -0.12 1.85 10.88
CA ALA A 60 -0.94 1.57 9.70
C ALA A 60 -0.28 2.03 8.39
N GLN A 61 0.34 3.21 8.38
CA GLN A 61 1.05 3.71 7.20
C GLN A 61 2.27 2.86 6.87
N ALA A 62 3.08 2.48 7.86
CA ALA A 62 4.25 1.64 7.64
C ALA A 62 3.85 0.26 7.08
N ALA A 63 2.86 -0.38 7.70
CA ALA A 63 2.35 -1.66 7.21
C ALA A 63 1.73 -1.56 5.81
N GLY A 64 1.01 -0.46 5.51
CA GLY A 64 0.49 -0.21 4.18
C GLY A 64 1.59 -0.05 3.13
N LEU A 65 2.72 0.58 3.47
CA LEU A 65 3.87 0.64 2.55
C LEU A 65 4.48 -0.74 2.31
N ASP A 66 4.64 -1.55 3.35
CA ASP A 66 5.23 -2.89 3.20
C ASP A 66 4.31 -3.84 2.43
N ALA A 67 2.99 -3.76 2.65
CA ALA A 67 2.00 -4.48 1.85
C ALA A 67 2.05 -4.05 0.37
N GLY A 68 2.18 -2.75 0.10
CA GLY A 68 2.36 -2.25 -1.26
C GLY A 68 3.62 -2.78 -1.94
N LYS A 69 4.75 -2.86 -1.22
CA LYS A 69 5.99 -3.45 -1.76
C LYS A 69 5.80 -4.93 -2.09
N ALA A 70 5.16 -5.69 -1.20
CA ALA A 70 4.88 -7.09 -1.43
C ALA A 70 3.96 -7.32 -2.65
N LEU A 71 3.03 -6.42 -2.93
CA LEU A 71 2.20 -6.46 -4.14
C LEU A 71 3.04 -6.18 -5.40
N VAL A 72 3.91 -5.18 -5.36
CA VAL A 72 4.85 -4.88 -6.47
C VAL A 72 5.79 -6.06 -6.72
N ASP A 73 6.32 -6.69 -5.67
CA ASP A 73 7.17 -7.87 -5.79
C ASP A 73 6.44 -9.02 -6.48
N LYS A 74 5.19 -9.31 -6.07
CA LYS A 74 4.36 -10.34 -6.71
C LYS A 74 4.11 -10.06 -8.19
N LEU A 75 3.79 -8.81 -8.55
CA LEU A 75 3.58 -8.43 -9.94
C LEU A 75 4.83 -8.70 -10.79
N LEU A 76 5.99 -8.32 -10.27
CA LEU A 76 7.27 -8.51 -10.97
C LEU A 76 7.71 -9.97 -11.02
N ASP A 77 7.31 -10.80 -10.05
CA ASP A 77 7.54 -12.24 -10.10
C ASP A 77 6.62 -12.94 -11.11
N HIS A 78 5.37 -12.49 -11.25
CA HIS A 78 4.45 -12.99 -12.28
C HIS A 78 4.87 -12.63 -13.72
N ASP A 79 5.65 -11.55 -13.90
CA ASP A 79 6.20 -11.14 -15.20
C ASP A 79 7.46 -11.93 -15.62
N LYS A 80 7.96 -12.85 -14.78
CA LYS A 80 9.04 -13.74 -15.20
C LYS A 80 8.48 -14.80 -16.15
N PRO A 81 8.99 -14.93 -17.39
CA PRO A 81 8.61 -16.04 -18.24
C PRO A 81 8.99 -17.34 -17.52
N SER A 82 8.00 -18.20 -17.29
CA SER A 82 8.25 -19.59 -16.90
C SER A 82 9.10 -20.23 -18.00
N GLU A 83 10.36 -20.56 -17.65
CA GLU A 83 11.32 -21.27 -18.49
C GLU A 83 10.83 -22.67 -18.88
#